data_AF-A0A419HEP6-F1
#
_entry.id   AF-A0A419HEP6-F1
#
_cell.length_a   1.000
_cell.length_b   1.000
_cell.length_c   1.000
_cell.angle_alpha   90.00
_cell.angle_beta   90.00
_cell.angle_gamma   90.00
#
_symmetry.space_group_name_H-M   'P 1'
#
loop_
_entity.id
_entity.type
_entity.pdbx_description
1 polymer ?
#
loop_
_entity_poly.entity_id
_entity_poly.type
_entity_poly.pdbx_seq_one_letter_code
_entity_poly.pdbx_strand_id
1 'polypeptide(L)'
;MVFMQQFLAGSLALVTAFGPLDTVPDFTGKSVKEVETAWKKPVKSIDATGQNRLVVSPSNWQVCSQEPAAATEFAPGKKPQLTVKVVKKVGETCP
;
A
#
# COMPACT_ATOMS: atom_id res chain seq x y z
N MET A 1 -5.35 -39.02 -52.21
CA MET A 1 -4.48 -39.06 -51.01
C MET A 1 -3.95 -37.65 -50.79
N VAL A 2 -4.55 -36.92 -49.84
CA VAL A 2 -3.91 -36.44 -48.58
C VAL A 2 -3.23 -35.09 -48.82
N PHE A 3 -3.43 -33.99 -48.08
CA PHE A 3 -4.34 -33.61 -47.01
C PHE A 3 -4.34 -32.07 -47.06
N MET A 4 -5.53 -31.46 -47.00
CA MET A 4 -5.69 -30.06 -46.65
C MET A 4 -5.41 -29.94 -45.15
N GLN A 5 -4.40 -29.20 -44.70
CA GLN A 5 -4.29 -28.82 -43.28
C GLN A 5 -3.49 -27.51 -43.03
N GLN A 6 -4.25 -26.41 -43.01
CA GLN A 6 -4.28 -25.30 -42.02
C GLN A 6 -2.96 -24.62 -41.58
N PHE A 7 -2.89 -23.33 -41.93
CA PHE A 7 -2.08 -22.30 -41.26
C PHE A 7 -2.54 -22.15 -39.80
N LEU A 8 -1.64 -22.32 -38.83
CA LEU A 8 -1.84 -21.86 -37.45
C LEU A 8 -0.95 -20.63 -37.24
N ALA A 9 -1.60 -19.47 -37.18
CA ALA A 9 -1.02 -18.21 -36.74
C ALA A 9 -0.53 -18.36 -35.29
N GLY A 10 0.79 -18.48 -35.11
CA GLY A 10 1.43 -18.37 -33.82
C GLY A 10 1.48 -16.93 -33.36
N SER A 11 0.40 -16.44 -32.73
CA SER A 11 0.47 -15.22 -31.93
C SER A 11 1.25 -15.54 -30.65
N LEU A 12 2.54 -15.22 -30.64
CA LEU A 12 3.30 -15.02 -29.40
C LEU A 12 2.75 -13.77 -28.71
N ALA A 13 1.63 -13.92 -28.00
CA ALA A 13 1.35 -13.04 -26.88
C ALA A 13 2.35 -13.42 -25.79
N LEU A 14 3.44 -12.66 -25.66
CA LEU A 14 4.27 -12.67 -24.46
C LEU A 14 3.36 -12.20 -23.30
N VAL A 15 2.68 -13.15 -22.66
CA VAL A 15 2.10 -12.90 -21.34
C VAL A 15 3.31 -12.81 -20.43
N THR A 16 3.78 -11.59 -20.18
CA THR A 16 4.69 -11.35 -19.07
C THR A 16 3.96 -11.82 -17.81
N ALA A 17 4.35 -12.97 -17.29
CA ALA A 17 3.86 -13.51 -16.03
C ALA A 17 4.41 -12.65 -14.89
N PHE A 18 3.92 -11.42 -14.76
CA PHE A 18 3.92 -10.74 -13.48
C PHE A 18 2.86 -11.48 -12.65
N GLY A 19 3.28 -12.11 -11.54
CA GLY A 19 2.35 -12.73 -10.60
C GLY A 19 1.27 -11.72 -10.12
N PRO A 20 0.23 -12.17 -9.40
CA PRO A 20 -0.83 -11.27 -8.93
C PRO A 20 -0.21 -10.11 -8.15
N LEU A 21 -0.58 -8.87 -8.47
CA LEU A 21 -0.06 -7.71 -7.74
C LEU A 21 -0.68 -7.64 -6.35
N ASP A 22 0.10 -7.16 -5.38
CA ASP A 22 -0.41 -6.78 -4.06
C ASP A 22 -0.77 -5.29 -4.08
N THR A 23 -1.72 -4.88 -3.25
CA THR A 23 -2.16 -3.47 -3.17
C THR A 23 -1.92 -2.88 -1.78
N VAL A 24 -1.62 -1.59 -1.72
CA VAL A 24 -1.53 -0.86 -0.44
C VAL A 24 -2.93 -0.68 0.16
N PRO A 25 -3.20 -1.16 1.40
CA PRO A 25 -4.48 -0.94 2.06
C PRO A 25 -4.72 0.54 2.37
N ASP A 26 -5.99 0.93 2.49
CA ASP A 26 -6.36 2.25 3.02
C ASP A 26 -6.33 2.23 4.55
N PHE A 27 -5.44 3.05 5.12
CA PHE A 27 -5.26 3.24 6.55
C PHE A 27 -5.82 4.58 7.04
N THR A 28 -6.45 5.38 6.19
CA THR A 28 -7.01 6.67 6.57
C THR A 28 -8.02 6.50 7.71
N GLY A 29 -7.87 7.33 8.74
CA GLY A 29 -8.71 7.29 9.94
C GLY A 29 -8.37 6.17 10.95
N LYS A 30 -7.48 5.23 10.62
CA LYS A 30 -7.00 4.18 11.53
C LYS A 30 -5.97 4.70 12.52
N SER A 31 -5.77 3.95 13.60
CA SER A 31 -4.66 4.22 14.53
C SER A 31 -3.33 3.69 14.00
N VAL A 32 -2.21 4.29 14.40
CA VAL A 32 -0.87 3.81 14.00
C VAL A 32 -0.65 2.36 14.43
N LYS A 33 -1.21 1.94 15.58
CA LYS A 33 -1.16 0.54 16.03
C LYS A 33 -1.83 -0.43 15.06
N GLU A 34 -2.99 -0.05 14.50
CA GLU A 34 -3.69 -0.86 13.50
C GLU A 34 -2.86 -0.97 12.21
N VAL A 35 -2.22 0.13 11.79
CA VAL A 35 -1.34 0.13 10.62
C VAL A 35 -0.15 -0.79 10.83
N GLU A 36 0.56 -0.70 11.94
CA GLU A 36 1.72 -1.54 12.26
C GLU A 36 1.34 -3.03 12.26
N THR A 37 0.18 -3.36 12.84
CA THR A 37 -0.36 -4.72 12.91
C THR A 37 -0.67 -5.28 11.51
N ALA A 38 -1.31 -4.49 10.65
CA ALA A 38 -1.69 -4.91 9.30
C ALA A 38 -0.49 -4.93 8.34
N TRP A 39 0.39 -3.94 8.43
CA TRP A 39 1.51 -3.76 7.49
C TRP A 39 2.64 -4.75 7.76
N LYS A 40 2.88 -5.14 9.02
CA LYS A 40 3.91 -6.11 9.44
C LYS A 40 5.34 -5.76 8.99
N LYS A 41 5.59 -4.47 8.73
CA LYS A 41 6.88 -3.86 8.40
C LYS A 41 6.96 -2.51 9.11
N PRO A 42 8.16 -1.97 9.37
CA PRO A 42 8.31 -0.63 9.94
C PRO A 42 7.55 0.41 9.11
N VAL A 43 6.80 1.27 9.80
CA VAL A 43 6.04 2.37 9.21
C VAL A 43 6.69 3.68 9.65
N LYS A 44 6.88 4.61 8.72
CA LYS A 44 7.36 5.95 9.04
C LYS A 44 6.17 6.83 9.40
N SER A 45 6.11 7.31 10.64
CA SER A 45 5.06 8.26 11.07
C SER A 45 5.58 9.69 11.04
N ILE A 46 4.79 10.62 10.51
CA ILE A 46 5.09 12.05 10.45
C ILE A 46 3.93 12.81 11.09
N ASP A 47 4.21 13.72 12.02
CA ASP A 47 3.20 14.58 12.61
C ASP A 47 2.66 15.59 11.58
N ALA A 48 1.39 15.46 11.21
CA ALA A 48 0.75 16.28 10.19
C ALA A 48 0.61 17.74 10.60
N THR A 49 0.68 18.04 11.91
CA THR A 49 0.58 19.40 12.44
C THR A 49 1.85 20.23 12.27
N GLY A 50 2.96 19.60 11.84
CA GLY A 50 4.27 20.26 11.72
C GLY A 50 5.02 20.42 13.05
N GLN A 51 4.43 19.98 14.18
CA GLN A 51 5.07 20.06 15.51
C GLN A 51 6.21 19.04 15.71
N ASN A 52 6.45 18.15 14.75
CA ASN A 52 7.52 17.13 14.80
C ASN A 52 7.49 16.24 16.05
N ARG A 53 6.30 15.93 16.57
CA ARG A 53 6.13 15.09 17.76
C ARG A 53 6.44 13.61 17.46
N LEU A 54 6.94 12.91 18.47
CA LEU A 54 7.16 11.47 18.41
C LEU A 54 5.88 10.68 18.71
N VAL A 55 5.67 9.59 17.97
CA VAL A 55 4.57 8.64 18.20
C VAL A 55 4.99 7.64 19.28
N VAL A 56 4.72 7.98 20.55
CA VAL A 56 5.08 7.11 21.70
C VAL A 56 4.01 6.06 22.00
N SER A 57 2.73 6.40 21.84
CA SER A 57 1.60 5.48 22.03
C SER A 57 0.80 5.37 20.73
N PRO A 58 1.12 4.42 19.84
CA PRO A 58 0.56 4.32 18.48
C PRO A 58 -0.97 4.27 18.42
N SER A 59 -1.65 3.79 19.47
CA SER A 59 -3.11 3.78 19.56
C SER A 59 -3.74 5.17 19.67
N ASN A 60 -2.98 6.17 20.15
CA ASN A 60 -3.46 7.53 20.40
C ASN A 60 -3.27 8.46 19.19
N TRP A 61 -2.73 7.95 18.09
CA TRP A 61 -2.47 8.70 16.87
C TRP A 61 -3.33 8.17 15.74
N GLN A 62 -3.94 9.08 14.97
CA GLN A 62 -4.79 8.77 13.83
C GLN A 62 -4.09 9.12 12.54
N VAL A 63 -4.20 8.26 11.52
CA VAL A 63 -3.71 8.51 10.17
C VAL A 63 -4.63 9.48 9.43
N CYS A 64 -4.04 10.54 8.88
CA CYS A 64 -4.68 11.51 8.02
C CYS A 64 -4.42 11.27 6.54
N SER A 65 -3.21 10.84 6.21
CA SER A 65 -2.83 10.48 4.85
C SER A 65 -1.71 9.46 4.85
N GLN A 66 -1.52 8.77 3.74
CA GLN A 66 -0.49 7.76 3.56
C GLN A 66 0.22 7.90 2.22
N GLU A 67 1.46 7.44 2.18
CA GLU A 67 2.25 7.28 0.97
C GLU A 67 3.00 5.93 1.04
N PRO A 68 2.88 5.05 0.03
CA PRO A 68 2.07 5.19 -1.18
C PRO A 68 0.56 5.29 -0.91
N ALA A 69 -0.16 5.93 -1.85
CA ALA A 69 -1.61 6.05 -1.78
C ALA A 69 -2.29 4.67 -1.71
N ALA A 70 -3.50 4.62 -1.13
CA ALA A 70 -4.29 3.40 -1.11
C ALA A 70 -4.51 2.86 -2.53
N ALA A 71 -4.65 1.54 -2.64
CA ALA A 71 -4.76 0.79 -3.90
C ALA A 71 -3.55 0.90 -4.83
N THR A 72 -2.45 1.56 -4.45
CA THR A 72 -1.19 1.48 -5.19
C THR A 72 -0.73 0.03 -5.28
N GLU A 73 -0.46 -0.45 -6.48
CA GLU A 73 -0.02 -1.81 -6.74
C GLU A 73 1.49 -1.96 -6.53
N PHE A 74 1.92 -3.13 -6.03
CA PHE A 74 3.32 -3.51 -5.93
C PHE A 74 3.49 -5.01 -6.20
N ALA A 75 4.68 -5.38 -6.68
CA ALA A 75 4.98 -6.78 -6.95
C ALA A 75 4.95 -7.61 -5.66
N PRO A 76 4.50 -8.88 -5.70
CA PRO A 76 4.54 -9.78 -4.55
C PRO A 76 5.89 -9.82 -3.86
N GLY A 77 5.87 -9.72 -2.53
CA GLY A 77 7.09 -9.71 -1.72
C GLY A 77 7.95 -8.44 -1.84
N LYS A 78 7.53 -7.44 -2.64
CA LYS A 78 8.16 -6.12 -2.76
C LYS A 78 7.36 -5.03 -2.05
N LYS A 79 6.89 -5.34 -0.84
CA LYS A 79 6.13 -4.40 -0.01
C LYS A 79 6.94 -3.09 0.21
N PRO A 80 6.43 -1.92 -0.21
CA PRO A 80 7.16 -0.66 -0.12
C PRO A 80 7.30 -0.17 1.32
N GLN A 81 8.10 0.87 1.54
CA GLN A 81 8.04 1.62 2.79
C GLN A 81 6.72 2.38 2.86
N LEU A 82 6.00 2.27 3.98
CA LEU A 82 4.77 3.04 4.22
C LEU A 82 5.12 4.25 5.09
N THR A 83 4.76 5.44 4.62
CA THR A 83 4.79 6.69 5.39
C THR A 83 3.37 7.14 5.67
N VAL A 84 3.05 7.44 6.93
CA VAL A 84 1.75 7.94 7.35
C VAL A 84 1.90 9.32 7.99
N LYS A 85 1.05 10.27 7.59
CA LYS A 85 0.88 11.54 8.30
C LYS A 85 -0.19 11.35 9.36
N VAL A 86 0.10 11.78 10.58
CA VAL A 86 -0.74 11.48 11.75
C VAL A 86 -1.00 12.71 12.62
N VAL A 87 -2.13 12.69 13.32
CA VAL A 87 -2.50 13.67 14.37
C VAL A 87 -2.86 12.93 15.65
N LYS A 88 -2.96 13.64 16.78
CA LYS A 88 -3.55 13.05 17.97
C LYS A 88 -5.00 12.72 17.68
N LYS A 89 -5.40 11.49 18.00
CA LYS A 89 -6.76 11.00 17.73
C LYS A 89 -7.84 11.80 18.48
N VAL A 90 -7.50 12.38 19.62
CA VAL A 90 -8.42 13.17 20.45
C VAL A 90 -8.01 14.64 20.38
N GLY A 91 -8.96 15.49 19.98
CA GLY A 91 -8.82 16.95 20.00
C GLY A 91 -8.12 17.57 18.79
N GLU A 92 -7.68 16.77 17.82
CA GLU A 92 -7.10 17.26 16.55
C GLU A 92 -7.89 16.70 15.37
N THR A 93 -8.00 17.48 14.30
CA THR A 93 -8.62 17.09 13.03
C THR A 93 -7.56 17.01 11.95
N CYS A 94 -7.73 16.08 11.02
CA CYS A 94 -6.85 15.97 9.86
C CYS A 94 -6.95 17.23 8.97
N PRO A 95 -5.81 17.78 8.51
CA PRO A 95 -5.78 18.91 7.60
C PRO A 95 -6.22 18.53 6.18
#